data_AF-A0A2Z5EKV9-F1
#
_entry.id   AF-A0A2Z5EKV9-F1
#
_cell.length_a   1.000
_cell.length_b   1.000
_cell.length_c   1.000
_cell.angle_alpha   90.00
_cell.angle_beta   90.00
_cell.angle_gamma   90.00
#
_symmetry.space_group_name_H-M   'P 1'
#
loop_
_entity.id
_entity.type
_entity.pdbx_description
1 polymer ?
#
loop_
_entity_poly.entity_id
_entity_poly.type
_entity_poly.pdbx_seq_one_letter_code
_entity_poly.pdbx_strand_id
1 'polypeptide(L)'
;MTDASRIAAAINLRVRQLEAQGITGLALANHMIGHMQDLHGIYSTASDRTLRDLCDRFPGFERYARIMEEMSERNQAMLSSGSHPHGDLPELPEPLKAKLTHVLHAAADLERELQAAADGGHADQAGRLTVVMHCWTDDLARLAADFQSSDLPIASQALVQQVLKATAERIQKWMETP
;
A
#
# COMPACT_ATOMS: atom_id res chain seq x y z
N MET A 1 24.73 -8.25 -2.18
CA MET A 1 23.59 -7.36 -1.89
C MET A 1 22.67 -8.09 -0.94
N THR A 2 22.26 -7.48 0.19
CA THR A 2 21.30 -8.09 1.12
C THR A 2 19.87 -7.89 0.61
N ASP A 3 18.90 -8.66 1.11
CA ASP A 3 17.48 -8.45 0.78
C ASP A 3 17.01 -7.04 1.10
N ALA A 4 17.42 -6.49 2.26
CA ALA A 4 17.13 -5.10 2.63
C ALA A 4 17.70 -4.08 1.62
N SER A 5 18.92 -4.30 1.11
CA SER A 5 19.48 -3.44 0.05
C SER A 5 18.71 -3.54 -1.26
N ARG A 6 18.22 -4.72 -1.64
CA ARG A 6 17.42 -4.92 -2.86
C ARG A 6 16.07 -4.21 -2.73
N ILE A 7 15.40 -4.37 -1.59
CA ILE A 7 14.11 -3.74 -1.31
C ILE A 7 14.25 -2.21 -1.27
N ALA A 8 15.24 -1.68 -0.54
CA ALA A 8 15.50 -0.24 -0.47
C ALA A 8 15.81 0.37 -1.86
N ALA A 9 16.56 -0.35 -2.70
CA ALA A 9 16.82 0.06 -4.07
C ALA A 9 15.55 0.13 -4.92
N ALA A 10 14.64 -0.84 -4.79
CA ALA A 10 13.37 -0.86 -5.50
C ALA A 10 12.46 0.29 -5.08
N ILE A 11 12.34 0.53 -3.76
CA ILE A 11 11.60 1.68 -3.22
C ILE A 11 12.19 2.99 -3.76
N ASN A 12 13.50 3.15 -3.70
CA ASN A 12 14.17 4.36 -4.20
C ASN A 12 13.96 4.58 -5.70
N LEU A 13 14.04 3.52 -6.51
CA LEU A 13 13.78 3.62 -7.95
C LEU A 13 12.36 4.13 -8.19
N ARG A 14 11.38 3.55 -7.50
CA ARG A 14 9.97 3.92 -7.69
C ARG A 14 9.69 5.36 -7.26
N VAL A 15 10.23 5.78 -6.12
CA VAL A 15 10.13 7.16 -5.65
C VAL A 15 10.66 8.13 -6.70
N ARG A 16 11.84 7.85 -7.29
CA ARG A 16 12.41 8.70 -8.34
C ARG A 16 11.54 8.75 -9.60
N GLN A 17 10.95 7.63 -10.02
CA GLN A 17 10.03 7.59 -11.17
C GLN A 17 8.78 8.45 -10.93
N LEU A 18 8.18 8.35 -9.73
CA LEU A 18 7.00 9.13 -9.36
C LEU A 18 7.32 10.62 -9.26
N GLU A 19 8.46 10.97 -8.65
CA GLU A 19 8.91 12.36 -8.55
C GLU A 19 9.20 12.97 -9.92
N ALA A 20 9.76 12.19 -10.86
CA ALA A 20 9.96 12.62 -12.25
C ALA A 20 8.63 12.92 -12.97
N GLN A 21 7.51 12.34 -12.52
CA GLN A 21 6.15 12.63 -12.99
C GLN A 21 5.48 13.77 -12.20
N GLY A 22 6.19 14.40 -11.26
CA GLY A 22 5.66 15.46 -10.39
C GLY A 22 4.83 14.94 -9.21
N ILE A 23 4.79 13.64 -8.98
CA ILE A 23 4.04 13.02 -7.87
C ILE A 23 4.90 13.06 -6.60
N THR A 24 4.45 13.81 -5.58
CA THR A 24 5.20 14.03 -4.33
C THR A 24 4.28 13.99 -3.10
N GLY A 25 4.85 14.00 -1.89
CA GLY A 25 4.10 14.11 -0.62
C GLY A 25 3.05 13.00 -0.42
N LEU A 26 1.83 13.39 -0.03
CA LEU A 26 0.74 12.44 0.22
C LEU A 26 0.34 11.65 -1.04
N ALA A 27 0.40 12.27 -2.22
CA ALA A 27 0.14 11.57 -3.47
C ALA A 27 1.17 10.46 -3.70
N LEU A 28 2.45 10.72 -3.43
CA LEU A 28 3.50 9.71 -3.52
C LEU A 28 3.24 8.55 -2.56
N ALA A 29 2.86 8.80 -1.30
CA ALA A 29 2.56 7.72 -0.36
C ALA A 29 1.43 6.82 -0.84
N ASN A 30 0.37 7.39 -1.42
CA ASN A 30 -0.75 6.64 -1.99
C ASN A 30 -0.37 5.74 -3.16
N HIS A 31 0.64 6.14 -3.94
CA HIS A 31 1.21 5.34 -5.04
C HIS A 31 2.24 4.31 -4.56
N MET A 32 2.75 4.47 -3.34
CA MET A 32 3.77 3.61 -2.73
C MET A 32 3.18 2.61 -1.73
N ILE A 33 1.85 2.52 -1.60
CA ILE A 33 1.20 1.67 -0.58
C ILE A 33 1.65 0.20 -0.68
N GLY A 34 1.89 -0.28 -1.91
CA GLY A 34 2.43 -1.61 -2.18
C GLY A 34 3.80 -1.89 -1.56
N HIS A 35 4.56 -0.85 -1.20
CA HIS A 35 5.88 -0.93 -0.58
C HIS A 35 5.87 -0.70 0.94
N MET A 36 4.70 -0.47 1.56
CA MET A 36 4.63 -0.18 2.99
C MET A 36 5.11 -1.35 3.87
N GLN A 37 4.75 -2.58 3.50
CA GLN A 37 5.21 -3.77 4.23
C GLN A 37 6.71 -4.00 4.08
N ASP A 38 7.24 -3.77 2.89
CA ASP A 38 8.67 -3.84 2.59
C ASP A 38 9.46 -2.84 3.45
N LEU A 39 8.96 -1.60 3.54
CA LEU A 39 9.51 -0.56 4.41
C LEU A 39 9.46 -1.00 5.88
N HIS A 40 8.31 -1.48 6.36
CA HIS A 40 8.15 -1.96 7.73
C HIS A 40 9.08 -3.15 8.04
N GLY A 41 9.23 -4.09 7.10
CA GLY A 41 10.13 -5.23 7.22
C GLY A 41 11.59 -4.80 7.38
N ILE A 42 12.04 -3.80 6.61
CA ILE A 42 13.38 -3.23 6.77
C ILE A 42 13.53 -2.61 8.17
N TYR A 43 12.60 -1.76 8.59
CA TYR A 43 12.70 -1.04 9.87
C TYR A 43 12.59 -1.95 11.10
N SER A 44 11.90 -3.09 10.99
CA SER A 44 11.75 -4.05 12.08
C SER A 44 12.93 -5.02 12.21
N THR A 45 13.73 -5.21 11.17
CA THR A 45 14.78 -6.25 11.13
C THR A 45 16.20 -5.72 10.95
N ALA A 46 16.38 -4.54 10.35
CA ALA A 46 17.69 -3.95 10.10
C ALA A 46 18.23 -3.24 11.36
N SER A 47 19.54 -3.35 11.59
CA SER A 47 20.21 -2.55 12.63
C SER A 47 20.23 -1.07 12.26
N ASP A 48 20.34 -0.16 13.23
CA ASP A 48 20.46 1.29 12.99
C ASP A 48 21.61 1.64 12.04
N ARG A 49 22.74 0.92 12.14
CA ARG A 49 23.87 1.10 11.22
C ARG A 49 23.48 0.75 9.79
N THR A 50 22.75 -0.36 9.62
CA THR A 50 22.26 -0.80 8.31
C THR A 50 21.23 0.19 7.77
N LEU A 51 20.28 0.64 8.59
CA LEU A 51 19.28 1.64 8.18
C LEU A 51 19.95 2.92 7.70
N ARG A 52 20.96 3.43 8.43
CA ARG A 52 21.73 4.60 8.02
C ARG A 52 22.41 4.40 6.67
N ASP A 53 23.10 3.27 6.47
CA ASP A 53 23.72 2.94 5.17
C ASP A 53 22.69 2.91 4.03
N LEU A 54 21.51 2.34 4.27
CA LEU A 54 20.43 2.29 3.28
C LEU A 54 19.91 3.70 2.94
N CYS A 55 19.69 4.55 3.94
CA CYS A 55 19.24 5.93 3.71
C CYS A 55 20.27 6.74 2.91
N ASP A 56 21.57 6.60 3.22
CA ASP A 56 22.65 7.30 2.52
C ASP A 56 22.76 6.84 1.05
N ARG A 57 22.62 5.53 0.81
CA ARG A 57 22.75 4.94 -0.53
C ARG A 57 21.51 5.12 -1.39
N PHE A 58 20.34 5.20 -0.79
CA PHE A 58 19.04 5.19 -1.46
C PHE A 58 18.18 6.37 -0.96
N PRO A 59 18.42 7.61 -1.41
CA PRO A 59 17.73 8.79 -0.88
C PRO A 59 16.21 8.79 -1.13
N GLY A 60 15.72 8.11 -2.17
CA GLY A 60 14.28 7.92 -2.38
C GLY A 60 13.65 7.02 -1.32
N PHE A 61 14.39 6.03 -0.80
CA PHE A 61 13.93 5.20 0.32
C PHE A 61 13.81 6.01 1.60
N GLU A 62 14.82 6.82 1.94
CA GLU A 62 14.76 7.74 3.11
C GLU A 62 13.57 8.69 3.01
N ARG A 63 13.34 9.27 1.83
CA ARG A 63 12.22 10.16 1.59
C ARG A 63 10.87 9.48 1.82
N TYR A 64 10.69 8.27 1.30
CA TYR A 64 9.44 7.54 1.52
C TYR A 64 9.25 7.19 3.00
N ALA A 65 10.31 6.77 3.69
CA ALA A 65 10.26 6.49 5.12
C ALA A 65 9.84 7.72 5.94
N ARG A 66 10.42 8.88 5.63
CA ARG A 66 10.08 10.15 6.27
C ARG A 66 8.63 10.58 6.05
N ILE A 67 8.13 10.42 4.82
CA ILE A 67 6.71 10.70 4.51
C ILE A 67 5.79 9.82 5.36
N MET A 68 6.13 8.53 5.53
CA MET A 68 5.36 7.61 6.37
C MET A 68 5.44 7.95 7.86
N GLU A 69 6.61 8.40 8.34
CA GLU A 69 6.80 8.88 9.70
C GLU A 69 5.95 10.11 9.99
N GLU A 70 6.02 11.14 9.13
CA GLU A 70 5.22 12.37 9.25
C GLU A 70 3.71 12.06 9.25
N MET A 71 3.26 11.08 8.45
CA MET A 71 1.87 10.63 8.46
C MET A 71 1.49 9.93 9.77
N SER A 72 2.36 9.07 10.28
CA SER A 72 2.14 8.37 11.56
C SER A 72 2.05 9.37 12.71
N GLU A 73 2.97 10.33 12.79
CA GLU A 73 2.97 11.39 13.80
C GLU A 73 1.70 12.24 13.73
N ARG A 74 1.29 12.63 12.51
CA ARG A 74 0.06 13.38 12.30
C ARG A 74 -1.17 12.58 12.74
N ASN A 75 -1.21 11.30 12.39
CA ASN A 75 -2.30 10.40 12.78
C ASN A 75 -2.39 10.26 14.31
N GLN A 76 -1.25 10.06 14.99
CA GLN A 76 -1.19 10.00 16.45
C GLN A 76 -1.62 11.31 17.10
N ALA A 77 -1.16 12.46 16.60
CA ALA A 77 -1.57 13.76 17.11
C ALA A 77 -3.08 13.99 16.97
N MET A 78 -3.69 13.56 15.85
CA MET A 78 -5.13 13.64 15.64
C MET A 78 -5.91 12.73 16.60
N LEU A 79 -5.41 11.52 16.88
CA LEU A 79 -5.99 10.61 17.87
C LEU A 79 -5.90 11.21 19.28
N SER A 80 -4.73 11.70 19.69
CA SER A 80 -4.53 12.28 21.03
C SER A 80 -5.34 13.55 21.27
N SER A 81 -5.61 14.34 20.23
CA SER A 81 -6.43 15.55 20.30
C SER A 81 -7.93 15.30 20.11
N GLY A 82 -8.35 14.05 19.86
CA GLY A 82 -9.75 13.72 19.55
C GLY A 82 -10.26 14.31 18.24
N SER A 83 -9.36 14.82 17.38
CA SER A 83 -9.70 15.43 16.09
C SER A 83 -9.61 14.45 14.92
N HIS A 84 -9.44 13.16 15.21
CA HIS A 84 -9.32 12.14 14.18
C HIS A 84 -10.66 11.99 13.42
N PRO A 85 -10.68 12.07 12.07
CA PRO A 85 -11.93 12.12 11.28
C PRO A 85 -12.80 10.87 11.43
N HIS A 86 -12.21 9.79 11.94
CA HIS A 86 -12.85 8.49 12.15
C HIS A 86 -12.77 8.03 13.61
N GLY A 87 -12.46 8.94 14.55
CA GLY A 87 -12.28 8.61 15.97
C GLY A 87 -13.53 8.03 16.64
N ASP A 88 -14.72 8.36 16.11
CA ASP A 88 -16.01 7.88 16.62
C ASP A 88 -16.46 6.55 16.00
N LEU A 89 -15.72 6.02 15.01
CA LEU A 89 -16.09 4.76 14.37
C LEU A 89 -15.67 3.57 15.25
N PRO A 90 -16.51 2.53 15.38
CA PRO A 90 -16.15 1.34 16.10
C PRO A 90 -15.02 0.58 15.39
N GLU A 91 -14.23 -0.16 16.17
CA GLU A 91 -13.26 -1.09 15.62
C GLU A 91 -13.96 -2.16 14.77
N LEU A 92 -13.31 -2.56 13.67
CA LEU A 92 -13.80 -3.62 12.82
C LEU A 92 -13.73 -4.98 13.56
N PRO A 93 -14.79 -5.81 13.51
CA PRO A 93 -14.74 -7.17 14.02
C PRO A 93 -13.57 -7.93 13.41
N GLU A 94 -12.88 -8.73 14.23
CA GLU A 94 -11.64 -9.42 13.83
C GLU A 94 -11.78 -10.23 12.53
N PRO A 95 -12.89 -10.97 12.27
CA PRO A 95 -13.06 -11.68 11.00
C PRO A 95 -13.09 -10.75 9.78
N LEU A 96 -13.76 -9.59 9.89
CA LEU A 96 -13.84 -8.60 8.80
C LEU A 96 -12.50 -7.88 8.64
N LYS A 97 -11.85 -7.53 9.74
CA LYS A 97 -10.51 -6.92 9.75
C LYS A 97 -9.47 -7.81 9.10
N ALA A 98 -9.48 -9.11 9.40
CA ALA A 98 -8.58 -10.09 8.81
C ALA A 98 -8.79 -10.21 7.29
N LYS A 99 -10.05 -10.31 6.84
CA LYS A 99 -10.37 -10.36 5.40
C LYS A 99 -9.99 -9.07 4.67
N LEU A 100 -10.29 -7.91 5.27
CA LEU A 100 -9.87 -6.61 4.71
C LEU A 100 -8.36 -6.51 4.59
N THR A 101 -7.63 -6.89 5.63
CA THR A 101 -6.16 -6.91 5.63
C THR A 101 -5.62 -7.83 4.53
N HIS A 102 -6.20 -9.02 4.37
CA HIS A 102 -5.82 -9.95 3.31
C HIS A 102 -6.02 -9.36 1.92
N VAL A 103 -7.19 -8.77 1.63
CA VAL A 103 -7.50 -8.17 0.33
C VAL A 103 -6.56 -6.98 0.03
N LEU A 104 -6.26 -6.15 1.03
CA LEU A 104 -5.35 -5.01 0.86
C LEU A 104 -3.89 -5.46 0.67
N HIS A 105 -3.46 -6.54 1.33
CA HIS A 105 -2.14 -7.12 1.10
C HIS A 105 -2.02 -7.72 -0.30
N ALA A 106 -3.01 -8.50 -0.74
CA ALA A 106 -3.04 -9.05 -2.09
C ALA A 106 -3.06 -7.95 -3.16
N ALA A 107 -3.75 -6.82 -2.91
CA ALA A 107 -3.71 -5.64 -3.77
C ALA A 107 -2.31 -5.04 -3.85
N ALA A 108 -1.65 -4.85 -2.70
CA ALA A 108 -0.29 -4.32 -2.61
C ALA A 108 0.73 -5.18 -3.37
N ASP A 109 0.63 -6.50 -3.24
CA ASP A 109 1.47 -7.45 -3.98
C ASP A 109 1.21 -7.38 -5.48
N LEU A 110 -0.07 -7.38 -5.89
CA LEU A 110 -0.45 -7.28 -7.29
C LEU A 110 0.03 -5.98 -7.94
N GLU A 111 -0.13 -4.84 -7.25
CA GLU A 111 0.39 -3.53 -7.72
C GLU A 111 1.90 -3.57 -7.93
N ARG A 112 2.64 -4.20 -7.02
CA ARG A 112 4.09 -4.33 -7.12
C ARG A 112 4.51 -5.21 -8.30
N GLU A 113 3.82 -6.32 -8.52
CA GLU A 113 4.14 -7.21 -9.64
C GLU A 113 3.76 -6.61 -11.00
N LEU A 114 2.63 -5.89 -11.09
CA LEU A 114 2.24 -5.13 -12.27
C LEU A 114 3.28 -4.04 -12.58
N GLN A 115 3.73 -3.31 -11.56
CA GLN A 115 4.78 -2.30 -11.71
C GLN A 115 6.10 -2.91 -12.18
N ALA A 116 6.53 -4.04 -11.58
CA ALA A 116 7.75 -4.73 -12.01
C ALA A 116 7.66 -5.26 -13.45
N ALA A 117 6.48 -5.70 -13.88
CA ALA A 117 6.23 -6.13 -15.25
C ALA A 117 6.31 -4.95 -16.23
N ALA A 118 5.76 -3.79 -15.87
CA ALA A 118 5.83 -2.56 -16.67
C ALA A 118 7.27 -2.04 -16.80
N ASP A 119 8.07 -2.08 -15.73
CA ASP A 119 9.47 -1.63 -15.74
C ASP A 119 10.41 -2.60 -16.50
N GLY A 120 10.05 -3.90 -16.57
CA GLY A 120 10.93 -4.97 -17.06
C GLY A 120 10.51 -5.64 -18.37
N GLY A 121 9.31 -5.38 -18.90
CA GLY A 121 8.85 -5.89 -20.20
C GLY A 121 8.77 -7.42 -20.31
N HIS A 122 8.13 -8.11 -19.37
CA HIS A 122 8.01 -9.58 -19.38
C HIS A 122 6.60 -10.04 -19.81
N ALA A 123 6.41 -10.33 -21.10
CA ALA A 123 5.12 -10.78 -21.66
C ALA A 123 4.58 -12.09 -21.03
N ASP A 124 5.45 -12.98 -20.55
CA ASP A 124 5.07 -14.24 -19.88
C ASP A 124 4.39 -14.00 -18.52
N GLN A 125 4.64 -12.84 -17.90
CA GLN A 125 4.08 -12.48 -16.60
C GLN A 125 2.61 -12.05 -16.69
N ALA A 126 2.16 -11.58 -17.87
CA ALA A 126 0.83 -11.02 -18.06
C ALA A 126 -0.30 -12.04 -17.81
N GLY A 127 -0.11 -13.29 -18.26
CA GLY A 127 -1.10 -14.36 -18.04
C GLY A 127 -1.28 -14.70 -16.56
N ARG A 128 -0.17 -14.80 -15.81
CA ARG A 128 -0.21 -15.05 -14.36
C ARG A 128 -0.86 -13.89 -13.61
N LEU A 129 -0.49 -12.65 -13.94
CA LEU A 129 -1.05 -11.45 -13.32
C LEU A 129 -2.56 -11.32 -13.57
N THR A 130 -3.03 -11.71 -14.76
CA THR A 130 -4.45 -11.75 -15.08
C THR A 130 -5.20 -12.73 -14.16
N VAL A 131 -4.64 -13.91 -13.88
CA VAL A 131 -5.27 -14.88 -12.96
C VAL A 131 -5.31 -14.34 -11.54
N VAL A 132 -4.17 -13.83 -11.03
CA VAL A 132 -4.08 -13.27 -9.67
C VAL A 132 -5.07 -12.12 -9.49
N MET A 133 -5.23 -11.27 -10.51
CA MET A 133 -6.19 -10.18 -10.49
C MET A 133 -7.64 -10.65 -10.45
N HIS A 134 -8.02 -11.68 -11.22
CA HIS A 134 -9.38 -12.23 -11.15
C HIS A 134 -9.68 -12.77 -9.75
N CYS A 135 -8.73 -13.53 -9.16
CA CYS A 135 -8.87 -14.01 -7.79
C CYS A 135 -9.04 -12.85 -6.79
N TRP A 136 -8.19 -11.83 -6.90
CA TRP A 136 -8.29 -10.64 -6.05
C TRP A 136 -9.63 -9.91 -6.20
N THR A 137 -10.16 -9.82 -7.42
CA THR A 137 -11.46 -9.19 -7.69
C THR A 137 -12.61 -9.98 -7.08
N ASP A 138 -12.56 -11.31 -7.12
CA ASP A 138 -13.54 -12.18 -6.46
C ASP A 138 -13.49 -12.02 -4.94
N ASP A 139 -12.29 -11.96 -4.35
CA ASP A 139 -12.11 -11.75 -2.90
C ASP A 139 -12.61 -10.37 -2.47
N LEU A 140 -12.36 -9.34 -3.28
CA LEU A 140 -12.89 -7.98 -3.08
C LEU A 140 -14.43 -7.97 -3.07
N ALA A 141 -15.06 -8.66 -4.01
CA ALA A 141 -16.52 -8.74 -4.11
C ALA A 141 -17.13 -9.49 -2.91
N ARG A 142 -16.50 -10.58 -2.47
CA ARG A 142 -16.91 -11.33 -1.26
C ARG A 142 -16.80 -10.45 -0.01
N LEU A 143 -15.69 -9.73 0.14
CA LEU A 143 -15.49 -8.81 1.26
C LEU A 143 -16.55 -7.71 1.28
N ALA A 144 -16.87 -7.12 0.13
CA ALA A 144 -17.90 -6.09 0.03
C ALA A 144 -19.28 -6.62 0.48
N ALA A 145 -19.64 -7.84 0.10
CA ALA A 145 -20.88 -8.49 0.55
C ALA A 145 -20.88 -8.79 2.05
N ASP A 146 -19.74 -9.20 2.62
CA ASP A 146 -19.59 -9.41 4.07
C ASP A 146 -19.78 -8.10 4.85
N PHE A 147 -19.28 -6.97 4.35
CA PHE A 147 -19.51 -5.67 4.97
C PHE A 147 -20.97 -5.21 4.87
N GLN A 148 -21.62 -5.43 3.72
CA GLN A 148 -23.04 -5.08 3.52
C GLN A 148 -23.99 -5.90 4.40
N SER A 149 -23.62 -7.15 4.73
CA SER A 149 -24.39 -8.03 5.61
C SER A 149 -24.04 -7.89 7.09
N SER A 150 -23.09 -7.00 7.43
CA SER A 150 -22.68 -6.75 8.81
C SER A 150 -23.56 -5.72 9.52
N ASP A 151 -23.64 -5.81 10.84
CA ASP A 151 -24.32 -4.84 11.70
C ASP A 151 -23.49 -3.55 11.95
N LEU A 152 -22.45 -3.30 11.15
CA LEU A 152 -21.60 -2.12 11.30
C LEU A 152 -22.35 -0.83 10.94
N PRO A 153 -22.02 0.30 11.58
CA PRO A 153 -22.57 1.60 11.19
C PRO A 153 -22.33 1.91 9.70
N ILE A 154 -23.29 2.56 9.06
CA ILE A 154 -23.23 2.96 7.64
C ILE A 154 -21.95 3.76 7.35
N ALA A 155 -21.51 4.61 8.29
CA ALA A 155 -20.28 5.37 8.14
C ALA A 155 -19.03 4.49 8.04
N SER A 156 -18.93 3.42 8.85
CA SER A 156 -17.84 2.43 8.77
C SER A 156 -17.88 1.67 7.44
N GLN A 157 -19.07 1.27 6.99
CA GLN A 157 -19.24 0.59 5.72
C GLN A 157 -18.83 1.49 4.54
N ALA A 158 -19.25 2.76 4.55
CA ALA A 158 -18.93 3.73 3.51
C ALA A 158 -17.42 4.00 3.43
N LEU A 159 -16.74 4.13 4.58
CA LEU A 159 -15.29 4.32 4.63
C LEU A 159 -14.55 3.13 4.00
N VAL A 160 -14.91 1.91 4.38
CA VAL A 160 -14.29 0.70 3.83
C VAL A 160 -14.56 0.60 2.33
N GLN A 161 -15.79 0.82 1.88
CA GLN A 161 -16.12 0.81 0.44
C GLN A 161 -15.32 1.85 -0.34
N GLN A 162 -15.10 3.05 0.21
CA GLN A 162 -14.26 4.07 -0.41
C GLN A 162 -12.82 3.59 -0.59
N VAL A 163 -12.22 2.99 0.45
CA VAL A 163 -10.85 2.44 0.42
C VAL A 163 -10.74 1.32 -0.62
N LEU A 164 -11.69 0.39 -0.62
CA LEU A 164 -11.74 -0.73 -1.55
C LEU A 164 -11.87 -0.26 -3.00
N LYS A 165 -12.76 0.71 -3.25
CA LYS A 165 -12.94 1.30 -4.58
C LYS A 165 -11.67 2.00 -5.08
N ALA A 166 -11.05 2.83 -4.25
CA ALA A 166 -9.83 3.55 -4.62
C ALA A 166 -8.68 2.58 -4.95
N THR A 167 -8.61 1.46 -4.23
CA THR A 167 -7.61 0.40 -4.50
C THR A 167 -7.88 -0.29 -5.84
N ALA A 168 -9.13 -0.64 -6.13
CA ALA A 168 -9.52 -1.23 -7.41
C ALA A 168 -9.23 -0.31 -8.60
N GLU A 169 -9.58 0.97 -8.50
CA GLU A 169 -9.29 1.96 -9.55
C GLU A 169 -7.79 2.10 -9.83
N ARG A 170 -6.94 2.00 -8.79
CA ARG A 170 -5.48 2.08 -8.95
C ARG A 170 -4.92 0.85 -9.67
N ILE A 171 -5.38 -0.35 -9.32
CA ILE A 171 -4.98 -1.59 -10.00
C ILE A 171 -5.46 -1.60 -11.46
N GLN A 172 -6.69 -1.16 -11.73
CA GLN A 172 -7.23 -1.09 -13.10
C GLN A 172 -6.42 -0.16 -13.99
N LYS A 173 -5.99 1.00 -13.49
CA LYS A 173 -5.15 1.94 -14.25
C LYS A 173 -3.86 1.29 -14.77
N TRP A 174 -3.26 0.36 -14.04
CA TRP A 174 -2.07 -0.33 -14.49
C TRP A 174 -2.31 -1.19 -15.73
N MET A 175 -3.51 -1.73 -15.92
CA MET A 175 -3.87 -2.51 -17.11
C MET A 175 -4.12 -1.67 -18.36
N GLU A 176 -4.52 -0.42 -18.17
CA GLU A 176 -4.81 0.51 -19.27
C GLU A 176 -3.54 1.20 -19.78
N THR A 177 -2.44 1.13 -19.01
CA THR A 177 -1.12 1.58 -19.45
C THR A 177 -0.52 0.57 -20.45
N PRO A 178 -0.27 0.98 -21.71
CA PRO A 178 0.29 0.11 -22.74
C PRO A 178 1.78 -0.21 -22.53
#